data_AF-A0A948D0X8-F1
#
_entry.id   AF-A0A948D0X8-F1
#
_cell.length_a   1.000
_cell.length_b   1.000
_cell.length_c   1.000
_cell.angle_alpha   90.00
_cell.angle_beta   90.00
_cell.angle_gamma   90.00
#
_symmetry.space_group_name_H-M   'P 1'
#
loop_
_entity.id
_entity.type
_entity.pdbx_description
1 polymer ?
#
loop_
_entity_poly.entity_id
_entity_poly.type
_entity_poly.pdbx_seq_one_letter_code
_entity_poly.pdbx_strand_id
1 'polypeptide(L)'
;MKLRQIPIISLALFALIFTTGCLDGGDGGGLIDVAKKQRAIDSCQSECRQRRVVDDYSNGPCLSNSVQPDWVCDIAHKPREEIDNEPQNQCTDYIQDKAHHFVELDTSCNLIRAE
;
A
#
# COMPACT_ATOMS: atom_id res chain seq x y z
N MET A 1 -31.90 53.33 45.64
CA MET A 1 -32.79 52.55 46.52
C MET A 1 -32.20 51.15 46.65
N LYS A 2 -31.85 50.70 47.87
CA LYS A 2 -31.25 49.39 48.15
C LYS A 2 -32.32 48.28 48.11
N LEU A 3 -32.06 47.18 47.41
CA LEU A 3 -32.73 45.89 47.59
C LEU A 3 -31.63 44.81 47.55
N ARG A 4 -31.09 44.44 48.73
CA ARG A 4 -31.42 43.25 49.56
C ARG A 4 -30.83 41.94 49.02
N GLN A 5 -29.78 41.49 49.71
CA GLN A 5 -29.11 40.20 49.57
C GLN A 5 -30.05 39.04 49.97
N ILE A 6 -29.97 37.91 49.27
CA ILE A 6 -30.53 36.60 49.68
C ILE A 6 -29.37 35.58 49.72
N PRO A 7 -29.26 34.74 50.76
CA PRO A 7 -28.03 34.03 51.10
C PRO A 7 -27.85 32.66 50.44
N ILE A 8 -26.59 32.23 50.47
CA ILE A 8 -25.96 30.99 50.02
C ILE A 8 -26.58 29.75 50.70
N ILE A 9 -27.10 28.77 49.95
CA ILE A 9 -27.28 27.38 50.43
C ILE A 9 -26.98 26.38 49.29
N SER A 10 -25.99 25.53 49.59
CA SER A 10 -25.67 24.19 49.06
C SER A 10 -25.45 24.00 47.57
N LEU A 11 -24.20 23.91 47.09
CA LEU A 11 -23.25 22.80 47.25
C LEU A 11 -23.63 21.57 46.40
N ALA A 12 -22.76 21.31 45.42
CA ALA A 12 -22.43 20.04 44.79
C ALA A 12 -23.46 19.37 43.85
N LEU A 13 -23.16 19.43 42.56
CA LEU A 13 -22.85 18.21 41.80
C LEU A 13 -21.86 18.59 40.69
N PHE A 14 -20.57 18.65 41.02
CA PHE A 14 -19.60 17.60 40.68
C PHE A 14 -19.60 17.21 39.20
N ALA A 15 -18.53 17.64 38.55
CA ALA A 15 -17.88 16.96 37.43
C ALA A 15 -18.78 16.62 36.24
N LEU A 16 -18.89 17.58 35.31
CA LEU A 16 -18.89 17.20 33.89
C LEU A 16 -17.48 16.72 33.59
N ILE A 17 -17.35 15.41 33.76
CA ILE A 17 -16.19 14.56 33.56
C ILE A 17 -15.51 14.96 32.26
N PHE A 18 -14.20 15.20 32.37
CA PHE A 18 -13.25 15.20 31.27
C PHE A 18 -13.55 13.99 30.36
N THR A 19 -14.16 14.21 29.19
CA THR A 19 -14.04 13.24 28.10
C THR A 19 -12.66 13.41 27.46
N THR A 20 -11.62 13.20 28.27
CA THR A 20 -10.37 12.64 27.77
C THR A 20 -10.68 11.23 27.31
N GLY A 21 -10.73 11.02 26.00
CA GLY A 21 -10.89 9.71 25.37
C GLY A 21 -11.45 9.86 23.95
N CYS A 22 -10.78 9.49 22.87
CA CYS A 22 -9.47 8.85 22.71
C CYS A 22 -8.73 9.58 21.59
N LEU A 23 -7.58 10.20 21.88
CA LEU A 23 -6.56 10.32 20.84
C LEU A 23 -5.93 8.93 20.76
N ASP A 24 -6.53 8.08 19.93
CA ASP A 24 -5.88 6.85 19.50
C ASP A 24 -4.65 7.31 18.68
N GLY A 25 -3.49 7.30 19.33
CA GLY A 25 -2.19 7.47 18.67
C GLY A 25 -1.86 6.23 17.84
N GLY A 26 -2.79 5.84 16.98
CA GLY A 26 -2.75 4.66 16.14
C GLY A 26 -1.88 4.93 14.92
N ASP A 27 -0.73 4.27 14.91
CA ASP A 27 0.08 3.91 13.76
C ASP A 27 -0.58 4.15 12.39
N GLY A 28 -0.31 5.32 11.80
CA GLY A 28 -0.76 5.67 10.44
C GLY A 28 -0.07 4.83 9.34
N GLY A 29 0.88 3.95 9.69
CA GLY A 29 1.64 3.13 8.74
C GLY A 29 0.76 2.15 7.97
N GLY A 30 -0.12 1.41 8.66
CA GLY A 30 -0.88 0.32 8.05
C GLY A 30 -1.77 0.74 6.88
N LEU A 31 -2.51 1.84 7.01
CA LEU A 31 -3.37 2.34 5.90
C LEU A 31 -2.55 2.92 4.75
N ILE A 32 -1.43 3.58 5.07
CA ILE A 32 -0.51 4.13 4.07
C ILE A 32 0.12 3.00 3.25
N ASP A 33 0.50 1.90 3.89
CA ASP A 33 1.18 0.78 3.24
C ASP A 33 0.23 -0.04 2.37
N VAL A 34 -1.02 -0.25 2.81
CA VAL A 34 -2.07 -0.82 1.94
C VAL A 34 -2.28 0.06 0.71
N ALA A 35 -2.34 1.38 0.88
CA ALA A 35 -2.51 2.29 -0.24
C ALA A 35 -1.30 2.32 -1.20
N LYS A 36 -0.07 2.19 -0.70
CA LYS A 36 1.15 2.08 -1.54
C LYS A 36 1.13 0.80 -2.37
N LYS A 37 0.86 -0.34 -1.73
CA LYS A 37 0.74 -1.64 -2.39
C LYS A 37 -0.33 -1.61 -3.49
N GLN A 38 -1.50 -1.04 -3.21
CA GLN A 38 -2.55 -0.92 -4.21
C GLN A 38 -2.12 -0.05 -5.40
N ARG A 39 -1.45 1.09 -5.15
CA ARG A 39 -0.90 1.92 -6.23
C ARG A 39 0.12 1.17 -7.09
N ALA A 40 1.00 0.38 -6.49
CA ALA A 40 1.96 -0.43 -7.23
C ALA A 40 1.27 -1.47 -8.12
N ILE A 41 0.23 -2.15 -7.59
CA ILE A 41 -0.58 -3.10 -8.36
C ILE A 41 -1.25 -2.40 -9.54
N ASP A 42 -1.93 -1.27 -9.30
CA ASP A 42 -2.65 -0.53 -10.34
C ASP A 42 -1.69 -0.03 -11.44
N SER A 43 -0.53 0.52 -11.04
CA SER A 43 0.50 0.97 -11.96
C SER A 43 1.08 -0.18 -12.80
N CYS A 44 1.41 -1.31 -12.18
CA CYS A 44 1.96 -2.49 -12.86
C CYS A 44 0.96 -3.08 -13.87
N GLN A 45 -0.31 -3.21 -13.48
CA GLN A 45 -1.34 -3.69 -14.39
C GLN A 45 -1.61 -2.72 -15.55
N SER A 46 -1.58 -1.42 -15.30
CA SER A 46 -1.75 -0.40 -16.33
C SER A 46 -0.61 -0.47 -17.35
N GLU A 47 0.63 -0.56 -16.88
CA GLU A 47 1.81 -0.68 -17.74
C GLU A 47 1.77 -1.97 -18.56
N CYS A 48 1.41 -3.10 -17.93
CA CYS A 48 1.30 -4.39 -18.61
C CYS A 48 0.30 -4.31 -19.76
N ARG A 49 -0.88 -3.74 -19.52
CA ARG A 49 -1.91 -3.57 -20.56
C ARG A 49 -1.48 -2.66 -21.69
N GLN A 50 -0.71 -1.60 -21.40
CA GLN A 50 -0.20 -0.68 -22.42
C GLN A 50 0.85 -1.33 -23.31
N ARG A 51 1.75 -2.13 -22.72
CA ARG A 51 2.91 -2.70 -23.40
C ARG A 51 2.64 -4.04 -24.09
N ARG A 52 1.63 -4.80 -23.65
CA ARG A 52 1.26 -6.12 -24.20
C ARG A 52 1.02 -6.14 -25.72
N VAL A 53 0.72 -5.00 -26.34
CA VAL A 53 0.53 -4.91 -27.80
C VAL A 53 1.87 -5.05 -28.56
N VAL A 54 2.99 -4.72 -27.91
CA VAL A 54 4.33 -4.64 -28.51
C VAL A 54 5.27 -5.67 -27.91
N ASP A 55 5.18 -5.90 -26.61
CA ASP A 55 6.11 -6.76 -25.87
C ASP A 55 5.67 -8.22 -25.86
N ASP A 56 6.64 -9.12 -25.95
CA ASP A 56 6.42 -10.56 -25.77
C ASP A 56 6.61 -10.96 -24.30
N TYR A 57 5.56 -11.53 -23.72
CA TYR A 57 5.53 -11.99 -22.34
C TYR A 57 5.79 -13.49 -22.18
N SER A 58 6.06 -14.21 -23.28
CA SER A 58 6.30 -15.66 -23.29
C SER A 58 7.51 -16.09 -22.47
N ASN A 59 8.44 -15.19 -22.19
CA ASN A 59 9.62 -15.46 -21.35
C ASN A 59 9.48 -14.94 -19.91
N GLY A 60 8.31 -14.43 -19.50
CA GLY A 60 8.11 -13.86 -18.18
C GLY A 60 9.05 -12.69 -17.85
N PRO A 61 9.12 -11.63 -18.68
CA PRO A 61 10.11 -10.58 -18.50
C PRO A 61 9.77 -9.64 -17.34
N CYS A 62 10.81 -9.07 -16.74
CA CYS A 62 10.69 -7.85 -15.96
C CYS A 62 10.04 -6.75 -16.79
N LEU A 63 8.87 -6.28 -16.36
CA LEU A 63 8.19 -5.18 -17.02
C LEU A 63 8.84 -3.86 -16.61
N SER A 64 9.00 -3.60 -15.31
CA SER A 64 9.54 -2.33 -14.82
C SER A 64 10.35 -2.51 -13.55
N ASN A 65 11.54 -1.91 -13.54
CA ASN A 65 12.39 -1.81 -12.35
C ASN A 65 11.91 -0.75 -11.34
N SER A 66 10.97 0.12 -11.72
CA SER A 66 10.43 1.13 -10.80
C SER A 66 9.02 1.53 -11.22
N VAL A 67 8.03 0.75 -10.78
CA VAL A 67 6.61 1.02 -11.03
C VAL A 67 6.03 1.97 -9.97
N GLN A 68 6.59 1.93 -8.77
CA GLN A 68 6.43 2.85 -7.65
C GLN A 68 7.76 2.92 -6.90
N PRO A 69 7.98 3.93 -6.01
CA PRO A 69 9.19 3.95 -5.18
C PRO A 69 9.34 2.65 -4.42
N ASP A 70 10.47 1.96 -4.59
CA ASP A 70 10.79 0.67 -3.96
C ASP A 70 10.04 -0.57 -4.49
N TRP A 71 9.30 -0.45 -5.61
CA TRP A 71 8.52 -1.54 -6.21
C TRP A 71 8.93 -1.84 -7.66
N VAL A 72 9.11 -3.12 -7.97
CA VAL A 72 9.23 -3.63 -9.34
C VAL A 72 7.92 -4.25 -9.84
N CYS A 73 7.82 -4.46 -11.15
CA CYS A 73 6.72 -5.13 -11.81
C CYS A 73 7.27 -6.26 -12.69
N ASP A 74 6.93 -7.50 -12.36
CA ASP A 74 7.40 -8.72 -13.01
C ASP A 74 6.25 -9.47 -13.69
N ILE A 75 6.54 -10.17 -14.78
CA ILE A 75 5.60 -11.05 -15.47
C ILE A 75 6.05 -12.49 -15.27
N ALA A 76 5.16 -13.39 -14.87
CA ALA A 76 5.46 -14.81 -14.72
C ALA A 76 4.32 -15.69 -15.27
N HIS A 77 4.59 -16.97 -15.49
CA HIS A 77 3.56 -17.93 -15.83
C HIS A 77 2.75 -18.34 -14.60
N LYS A 78 1.50 -18.77 -14.82
CA LYS A 78 0.62 -19.33 -13.78
C LYS A 78 -0.09 -20.59 -14.31
N PRO A 79 0.35 -21.81 -13.94
CA PRO A 79 1.45 -22.14 -13.00
C PRO A 79 2.82 -21.62 -13.45
N ARG A 80 3.72 -21.36 -12.48
CA ARG A 80 5.09 -20.87 -12.75
C ARG A 80 5.87 -21.91 -13.54
N GLU A 81 6.66 -21.45 -14.51
CA GLU A 81 7.51 -22.28 -15.36
C GLU A 81 8.99 -22.09 -15.02
N GLU A 82 9.87 -22.96 -15.54
CA GLU A 82 11.32 -22.86 -15.27
C GLU A 82 11.90 -21.54 -15.79
N ILE A 83 11.39 -21.04 -16.93
CA ILE A 83 11.82 -19.79 -17.57
C ILE A 83 11.60 -18.56 -16.68
N ASP A 84 10.59 -18.57 -15.81
CA ASP A 84 10.31 -17.48 -14.86
C ASP A 84 11.35 -17.36 -13.74
N ASN A 85 12.27 -18.31 -13.62
CA ASN A 85 13.33 -18.31 -12.61
C ASN A 85 14.69 -17.96 -13.21
N GLU A 86 14.75 -17.74 -14.53
CA GLU A 86 16.00 -17.37 -15.17
C GLU A 86 16.40 -15.93 -14.77
N PRO A 87 17.65 -15.67 -14.35
CA PRO A 87 18.06 -14.37 -13.86
C PRO A 87 17.84 -13.22 -14.85
N GLN A 88 17.90 -13.48 -16.16
CA GLN A 88 17.66 -12.50 -17.21
C GLN A 88 16.21 -12.01 -17.29
N ASN A 89 15.26 -12.79 -16.77
CA ASN A 89 13.84 -12.48 -16.81
C ASN A 89 13.39 -11.75 -15.54
N GLN A 90 14.20 -11.80 -14.48
CA GLN A 90 13.94 -11.15 -13.22
C GLN A 90 14.32 -9.66 -13.23
N CYS A 91 13.61 -8.82 -12.47
CA CYS A 91 13.93 -7.40 -12.39
C CYS A 91 15.27 -7.14 -11.69
N THR A 92 16.18 -6.48 -12.40
CA THR A 92 17.53 -6.16 -11.92
C THR A 92 17.52 -5.37 -10.62
N ASP A 93 16.60 -4.42 -10.44
CA ASP A 93 16.55 -3.61 -9.21
C ASP A 93 16.13 -4.43 -7.99
N TYR A 94 15.34 -5.50 -8.17
CA TYR A 94 15.04 -6.46 -7.10
C TYR A 94 16.23 -7.38 -6.82
N ILE A 95 16.90 -7.88 -7.87
CA ILE A 95 18.11 -8.72 -7.73
C ILE A 95 19.27 -7.95 -7.05
N GLN A 96 19.38 -6.65 -7.31
CA GLN A 96 20.43 -5.78 -6.79
C GLN A 96 20.08 -5.11 -5.46
N ASP A 97 18.96 -5.47 -4.82
CA ASP A 97 18.53 -4.92 -3.53
C ASP A 97 18.30 -3.39 -3.55
N LYS A 98 17.84 -2.87 -4.69
CA LYS A 98 17.45 -1.45 -4.88
C LYS A 98 15.95 -1.23 -4.73
N ALA A 99 15.17 -2.28 -4.98
CA ALA A 99 13.74 -2.34 -4.74
C ALA A 99 13.45 -3.57 -3.87
N HIS A 100 12.69 -3.38 -2.80
CA HIS A 100 12.42 -4.44 -1.82
C HIS A 100 11.02 -5.07 -2.00
N HIS A 101 10.20 -4.48 -2.86
CA HIS A 101 8.85 -4.94 -3.14
C HIS A 101 8.67 -5.28 -4.61
N PHE A 102 7.73 -6.17 -4.91
CA PHE A 102 7.40 -6.55 -6.27
C PHE A 102 5.91 -6.81 -6.45
N VAL A 103 5.42 -6.51 -7.64
CA VAL A 103 4.13 -6.98 -8.15
C VAL A 103 4.42 -8.01 -9.23
N GLU A 104 3.83 -9.19 -9.11
CA GLU A 104 3.96 -10.27 -10.09
C GLU A 104 2.61 -10.48 -10.78
N LEU A 105 2.58 -10.31 -12.10
CA LEU A 105 1.40 -10.52 -12.94
C LEU A 105 1.59 -11.75 -13.82
N ASP A 106 0.47 -12.35 -14.24
CA ASP A 106 0.51 -13.37 -15.29
C ASP A 106 0.70 -12.75 -16.68
N THR A 107 0.94 -13.58 -17.70
CA THR A 107 1.05 -13.16 -19.11
C THR A 107 -0.24 -12.52 -19.67
N SER A 108 -1.32 -12.55 -18.90
CA SER A 108 -2.59 -11.86 -19.19
C SER A 108 -2.81 -10.60 -18.37
N CYS A 109 -1.78 -10.11 -17.66
CA CYS A 109 -1.82 -8.94 -16.78
C CYS A 109 -2.75 -9.10 -15.56
N ASN A 110 -3.05 -10.33 -15.13
CA ASN A 110 -3.78 -10.57 -13.87
C ASN A 110 -2.81 -10.69 -12.72
N LEU A 111 -3.21 -10.21 -11.54
CA LEU A 111 -2.38 -10.30 -10.34
C LEU A 111 -2.15 -11.76 -9.92
N ILE A 112 -0.88 -12.14 -9.77
CA ILE A 112 -0.47 -13.37 -9.08
C ILE A 112 -0.29 -13.06 -7.60
N ARG A 113 0.60 -12.11 -7.30
CA ARG A 113 0.91 -11.65 -5.93
C ARG A 113 1.55 -10.26 -5.94
N ALA A 114 1.62 -9.66 -4.76
CA ALA A 114 2.32 -8.41 -4.52
C ALA A 114 2.83 -8.43 -3.07
N GLU A 115 4.12 -8.16 -2.85
CA GLU A 115 4.80 -8.29 -1.56
C GLU A 115 5.84 -7.18 -1.40
#